data_AF-A0A4Q4URN1-F1
#
_entry.id   AF-A0A4Q4URN1-F1
#
_cell.length_a   1.000
_cell.length_b   1.000
_cell.length_c   1.000
_cell.angle_alpha   90.00
_cell.angle_beta   90.00
_cell.angle_gamma   90.00
#
_symmetry.space_group_name_H-M   'P 1'
#
loop_
_entity.id
_entity.type
_entity.pdbx_description
1 polymer ?
#
loop_
_entity_poly.entity_id
_entity_poly.type
_entity_poly.pdbx_seq_one_letter_code
_entity_poly.pdbx_strand_id
1 'polypeptide(L)'
;MTAEATLKAAREVILSRASFANQPQRTAAPRFTKPIFVRAATAKYNTSTPAAVDRVIKELRNPDPRPRGRPPAPRDEEDEAIVAFIIWFERSVLHPPKPEIEGTANTLSLRRDPDTKPVNKTW
;
A
#
# COMPACT_ATOMS: atom_id res chain seq x y z
N MET A 1 11.96 -20.33 11.76
CA MET A 1 13.07 -19.35 11.61
C MET A 1 13.21 -18.89 10.15
N THR A 2 12.18 -18.29 9.55
CA THR A 2 12.15 -18.03 8.08
C THR A 2 11.89 -16.58 7.71
N ALA A 3 11.36 -15.75 8.62
CA ALA A 3 10.99 -14.36 8.33
C ALA A 3 12.21 -13.46 8.00
N GLU A 4 13.27 -13.51 8.80
CA GLU A 4 14.49 -12.72 8.57
C GLU A 4 15.19 -13.08 7.26
N ALA A 5 15.27 -14.38 6.95
CA ALA A 5 15.83 -14.87 5.69
C ALA A 5 15.00 -14.38 4.48
N THR A 6 13.67 -14.32 4.63
CA THR A 6 12.75 -13.82 3.59
C THR A 6 12.93 -12.31 3.36
N LEU A 7 13.10 -11.53 4.43
CA LEU A 7 13.43 -10.11 4.38
C LEU A 7 14.79 -9.85 3.71
N LYS A 8 15.82 -10.63 4.06
CA LYS A 8 17.16 -10.51 3.48
C LYS A 8 17.16 -10.84 1.98
N ALA A 9 16.43 -11.89 1.58
CA ALA A 9 16.22 -12.24 0.18
C ALA A 9 15.50 -11.13 -0.60
N ALA A 10 14.44 -10.57 -0.04
CA ALA A 10 13.68 -9.48 -0.67
C ALA A 10 14.55 -8.21 -0.87
N ARG A 11 15.32 -7.83 0.16
CA ARG A 11 16.23 -6.67 0.10
C ARG A 11 17.32 -6.86 -0.96
N GLU A 12 17.94 -8.04 -1.04
CA GLU A 12 18.97 -8.30 -2.06
C GLU A 12 18.41 -8.19 -3.48
N VAL A 13 17.20 -8.72 -3.73
CA VAL A 13 16.54 -8.59 -5.03
C VAL A 13 16.27 -7.12 -5.39
N ILE A 14 15.82 -6.32 -4.41
CA ILE A 14 15.58 -4.88 -4.62
C ILE A 14 16.88 -4.15 -4.94
N LEU A 15 17.95 -4.39 -4.16
CA LEU A 15 19.26 -3.79 -4.38
C LEU A 15 19.84 -4.17 -5.73
N SER A 16 19.82 -5.45 -6.09
CA SER A 16 20.33 -5.94 -7.38
C SER A 16 19.62 -5.29 -8.57
N ARG A 17 18.29 -5.12 -8.49
CA ARG A 17 17.51 -4.42 -9.52
C ARG A 17 17.83 -2.93 -9.59
N ALA A 18 18.00 -2.28 -8.43
CA ALA A 18 18.36 -0.86 -8.37
C ALA A 18 19.77 -0.60 -8.93
N SER A 19 20.74 -1.43 -8.55
CA SER A 19 22.11 -1.37 -9.08
C SER A 19 22.14 -1.56 -10.60
N PHE A 20 21.33 -2.49 -11.12
CA PHE A 20 21.20 -2.71 -12.56
C PHE A 20 20.57 -1.51 -13.28
N ALA A 21 19.52 -0.91 -12.72
CA ALA A 21 18.85 0.25 -13.31
C ALA A 21 19.73 1.50 -13.35
N ASN A 22 20.57 1.69 -12.33
CA ASN A 22 21.46 2.85 -12.20
C ASN A 22 22.79 2.69 -12.98
N GLN A 23 23.01 1.56 -13.65
CA GLN A 23 24.26 1.31 -14.36
C GLN A 23 24.23 2.00 -15.74
N PRO A 24 25.21 2.87 -16.07
CA PRO A 24 25.24 3.55 -17.35
C PRO A 24 25.43 2.54 -18.49
N GLN A 25 24.49 2.52 -19.44
CA GLN A 25 24.51 1.60 -20.60
C GLN A 25 25.65 1.88 -21.60
N ARG A 26 26.43 2.94 -21.37
CA ARG A 26 27.54 3.37 -22.21
C ARG A 26 28.86 2.98 -21.56
N THR A 27 29.23 1.73 -21.72
CA THR A 27 30.62 1.30 -21.97
C THR A 27 30.64 -0.22 -21.96
N ALA A 28 31.42 -0.78 -22.88
CA ALA A 28 31.65 -2.20 -23.05
C ALA A 28 32.38 -2.81 -21.82
N ALA A 29 31.71 -2.86 -20.67
CA ALA A 29 32.21 -3.53 -19.49
C ALA A 29 31.83 -5.02 -19.58
N PRO A 30 32.79 -5.96 -19.39
CA PRO A 30 32.57 -7.40 -19.54
C PRO A 30 31.69 -8.03 -18.42
N ARG A 31 30.98 -7.21 -17.63
CA ARG A 31 30.22 -7.64 -16.45
C ARG A 31 28.84 -7.00 -16.40
N PHE A 32 28.09 -7.12 -17.49
CA PHE A 32 26.65 -6.92 -17.44
C PHE A 32 26.02 -8.03 -16.60
N THR A 33 25.94 -7.81 -15.29
CA THR A 33 25.42 -8.80 -14.36
C THR A 33 23.91 -8.65 -14.31
N LYS A 34 23.20 -9.65 -14.84
CA LYS A 34 21.74 -9.68 -14.81
C LYS A 34 21.25 -9.56 -13.36
N PRO A 35 20.17 -8.82 -13.09
CA PRO A 35 19.65 -8.68 -11.75
C PRO A 35 19.20 -10.03 -11.20
N ILE A 36 19.35 -10.21 -9.88
CA ILE A 36 18.99 -11.45 -9.19
C ILE A 36 17.48 -11.68 -9.29
N PHE A 37 17.10 -12.87 -9.76
CA PHE A 37 15.71 -13.30 -9.80
C PHE A 37 15.22 -13.76 -8.43
N VAL A 38 13.93 -13.60 -8.17
CA VAL A 38 13.29 -14.01 -6.89
C VAL A 38 13.57 -15.48 -6.56
N ARG A 39 13.51 -16.38 -7.56
CA ARG A 39 13.82 -17.81 -7.39
C ARG A 39 15.29 -18.07 -7.03
N ALA A 40 16.21 -17.29 -7.58
CA ALA A 40 17.63 -17.40 -7.25
C ALA A 40 17.91 -16.92 -5.82
N ALA A 41 17.26 -15.82 -5.40
CA ALA A 41 17.34 -15.33 -4.03
C ALA A 41 16.72 -16.31 -3.02
N THR A 42 15.60 -16.96 -3.36
CA THR A 42 14.97 -17.94 -2.45
C THR A 42 15.85 -19.16 -2.25
N ALA A 43 16.51 -19.63 -3.31
CA ALA A 43 17.49 -20.72 -3.23
C ALA A 43 18.73 -20.30 -2.42
N LYS A 44 19.22 -19.07 -2.58
CA LYS A 44 20.39 -18.55 -1.86
C LYS A 44 20.16 -18.43 -0.34
N TYR A 45 18.95 -18.10 0.08
CA TYR A 45 18.62 -17.86 1.49
C TYR A 45 17.79 -18.97 2.14
N ASN A 46 17.58 -20.11 1.47
CA ASN A 46 16.75 -21.22 1.96
C ASN A 46 15.38 -20.75 2.50
N THR A 47 14.70 -19.86 1.77
CA THR A 47 13.41 -19.30 2.20
C THR A 47 12.24 -20.16 1.76
N SER A 48 11.12 -20.06 2.50
CA SER A 48 10.02 -21.02 2.40
C SER A 48 9.32 -21.02 1.03
N THR A 49 9.09 -19.86 0.40
CA THR A 49 8.49 -19.80 -0.95
C THR A 49 8.87 -18.52 -1.71
N PRO A 50 9.00 -18.58 -3.05
CA PRO A 50 9.14 -17.40 -3.90
C PRO A 50 8.00 -16.39 -3.77
N ALA A 51 6.78 -16.86 -3.49
CA ALA A 51 5.61 -16.01 -3.28
C ALA A 51 5.74 -15.14 -2.01
N ALA A 52 6.30 -15.69 -0.92
CA ALA A 52 6.56 -14.93 0.30
C ALA A 52 7.58 -13.80 0.06
N VAL A 53 8.65 -14.08 -0.68
CA VAL A 53 9.65 -13.06 -1.05
C VAL A 53 9.03 -11.97 -1.94
N ASP A 54 8.18 -12.33 -2.91
CA ASP A 54 7.49 -11.35 -3.77
C ASP A 54 6.52 -10.45 -2.98
N ARG A 55 5.82 -11.00 -1.98
CA ARG A 55 4.95 -10.23 -1.08
C ARG A 55 5.75 -9.21 -0.28
N VAL A 56 6.87 -9.63 0.31
CA VAL A 56 7.76 -8.74 1.07
C VAL A 56 8.40 -7.68 0.15
N ILE A 57 8.76 -8.01 -1.09
CA ILE A 57 9.24 -7.03 -2.07
C ILE A 57 8.18 -5.95 -2.34
N LYS A 58 6.91 -6.34 -2.47
CA LYS A 58 5.79 -5.40 -2.70
C LYS A 58 5.58 -4.48 -1.50
N GLU A 59 5.63 -5.02 -0.29
CA GLU A 59 5.50 -4.28 0.96
C GLU A 59 6.67 -3.31 1.18
N LEU A 60 7.92 -3.73 0.92
CA LEU A 60 9.09 -2.86 1.02
C LEU A 60 9.11 -1.73 -0.03
N ARG A 61 8.48 -1.94 -1.19
CA ARG A 61 8.35 -0.91 -2.24
C ARG A 61 7.21 0.06 -1.98
N ASN A 62 6.14 -0.39 -1.32
CA ASN A 62 4.97 0.41 -0.97
C ASN A 62 4.60 0.12 0.50
N PRO A 63 5.12 0.92 1.45
CA PRO A 63 4.85 0.73 2.87
C PRO A 63 3.38 0.95 3.24
N ASP A 64 2.60 1.58 2.36
CA ASP A 64 1.15 1.67 2.51
C ASP A 64 0.44 0.70 1.54
N PRO A 65 0.21 -0.55 1.95
CA PRO A 65 -0.55 -1.48 1.14
C PRO A 65 -1.97 -0.93 1.02
N ARG A 66 -2.34 -0.55 -0.21
CA ARG A 66 -3.73 -0.30 -0.58
C ARG A 66 -4.58 -1.46 -0.01
N PRO A 67 -5.61 -1.19 0.80
CA PRO A 67 -6.45 -2.26 1.31
C PRO A 67 -7.01 -3.03 0.12
N ARG A 68 -6.80 -4.35 0.10
CA ARG A 68 -7.43 -5.23 -0.88
C ARG A 68 -8.88 -5.41 -0.45
N GLY A 69 -9.79 -4.65 -1.06
CA GLY A 69 -11.23 -4.76 -0.81
C GLY A 69 -11.93 -3.40 -0.76
N ARG A 70 -13.26 -3.45 -0.65
CA ARG A 70 -14.08 -2.27 -0.31
C ARG A 70 -13.65 -1.79 1.08
N PRO A 71 -13.44 -0.48 1.30
CA PRO A 71 -13.32 0.06 2.66
C PRO A 71 -14.50 -0.45 3.49
N PRO A 72 -14.32 -0.75 4.79
CA PRO A 72 -15.43 -1.06 5.67
C PRO A 72 -16.50 0.03 5.51
N ALA A 73 -17.76 -0.38 5.34
CA ALA A 73 -18.86 0.58 5.33
C ALA A 73 -18.87 1.32 6.67
N PRO A 74 -19.29 2.60 6.70
CA PRO A 74 -19.58 3.27 7.95
C PRO A 74 -20.59 2.45 8.76
N ARG A 75 -20.52 2.52 10.08
CA ARG A 75 -21.58 1.96 10.94
C ARG A 75 -22.85 2.77 10.75
N ASP A 76 -24.00 2.18 11.06
CA ASP A 76 -25.30 2.84 10.96
C ASP A 76 -25.31 4.23 11.63
N GLU A 77 -24.70 4.37 12.82
CA GLU A 77 -24.55 5.66 13.53
C GLU A 77 -23.67 6.68 12.78
N GLU A 78 -22.60 6.22 12.12
CA GLU A 78 -21.70 7.07 11.34
C GLU A 78 -22.37 7.50 10.04
N ASP A 79 -23.09 6.58 9.39
CA ASP A 79 -23.90 6.85 8.19
C ASP A 79 -25.03 7.84 8.51
N GLU A 80 -25.74 7.66 9.62
CA GLU A 80 -26.77 8.60 10.09
C GLU A 80 -26.18 9.99 10.35
N ALA A 81 -25.00 10.07 10.97
CA ALA A 81 -24.31 11.35 11.20
C ALA A 81 -23.89 12.04 9.90
N ILE A 82 -23.42 11.28 8.90
CA ILE A 82 -23.08 11.80 7.56
C ILE A 82 -24.35 12.28 6.84
N VAL A 83 -25.44 11.52 6.91
CA VAL A 83 -26.73 11.90 6.34
C VAL A 83 -27.28 13.17 7.01
N ALA A 84 -27.21 13.27 8.34
CA ALA A 84 -27.62 14.46 9.08
C ALA A 84 -26.79 15.69 8.70
N PHE A 85 -25.48 15.52 8.49
CA PHE A 85 -24.59 16.58 8.00
C PHE A 85 -25.02 17.06 6.60
N ILE A 86 -25.31 16.15 5.67
CA ILE A 86 -25.79 16.49 4.33
C ILE A 86 -27.12 17.23 4.38
N ILE A 87 -28.10 16.73 5.14
CA ILE A 87 -29.41 17.36 5.31
C ILE A 87 -29.28 18.78 5.91
N TRP A 88 -28.40 18.96 6.89
CA TRP A 88 -28.13 20.27 7.46
C TRP A 88 -27.53 21.24 6.44
N PHE A 89 -26.59 20.78 5.63
CA PHE A 89 -25.98 21.56 4.55
C PHE A 89 -27.03 21.95 3.49
N GLU A 90 -27.90 21.04 3.09
CA GLU A 90 -28.95 21.30 2.10
C GLU A 90 -29.97 22.33 2.59
N ARG A 91 -30.27 22.35 3.89
CA ARG A 91 -31.12 23.40 4.51
C ARG A 91 -30.46 24.78 4.49
N SER A 92 -29.14 24.86 4.32
CA SER A 92 -28.39 26.10 4.11
C SER A 92 -28.30 26.52 2.62
N VAL A 93 -29.04 25.85 1.72
CA VAL A 93 -29.03 26.05 0.26
C VAL A 93 -27.68 25.72 -0.37
N LEU A 94 -26.90 24.85 0.26
CA LEU A 94 -25.62 24.38 -0.23
C LEU A 94 -25.63 22.85 -0.32
N HIS A 95 -25.11 22.29 -1.40
CA HIS A 95 -24.79 20.87 -1.43
C HIS A 95 -23.32 20.71 -1.04
N PRO A 96 -22.99 19.85 -0.05
CA PRO A 96 -21.61 19.71 0.37
C PRO A 96 -20.81 19.08 -0.77
N PRO A 97 -19.64 19.64 -1.13
CA PRO A 97 -18.82 19.03 -2.16
C PRO A 97 -18.33 17.65 -1.66
N LYS A 98 -18.21 16.68 -2.57
CA LYS A 98 -17.70 15.32 -2.25
C LYS A 98 -16.52 15.28 -1.25
N PRO A 99 -15.44 16.09 -1.38
CA PRO A 99 -14.34 16.08 -0.42
C PRO A 99 -14.76 16.43 1.02
N GLU A 100 -15.79 17.24 1.21
CA GLU A 100 -16.30 17.61 2.54
C GLU A 100 -17.02 16.42 3.20
N ILE A 101 -17.78 15.66 2.40
CA ILE A 101 -18.47 14.44 2.84
C ILE A 101 -17.43 13.36 3.19
N GLU A 102 -16.43 13.15 2.33
CA GLU A 102 -15.31 12.23 2.58
C GLU A 102 -14.54 12.63 3.86
N GLY A 103 -14.27 13.94 4.05
CA GLY A 103 -13.60 14.46 5.25
C GLY A 103 -14.39 14.23 6.53
N THR A 104 -15.71 14.40 6.48
CA THR A 104 -16.60 14.13 7.61
C THR A 104 -16.62 12.64 7.96
N ALA A 105 -16.76 11.76 6.96
CA ALA A 105 -16.72 10.31 7.14
C ALA A 105 -15.39 9.81 7.73
N ASN A 106 -14.28 10.35 7.23
CA ASN A 106 -12.94 10.06 7.75
C ASN A 106 -12.78 10.54 9.20
N THR A 107 -13.29 11.73 9.52
CA THR A 107 -13.21 12.29 10.88
C THR A 107 -13.95 11.41 11.88
N LEU A 108 -15.15 10.93 11.53
CA LEU A 108 -15.92 10.02 12.38
C LEU A 108 -15.20 8.68 12.56
N SER A 109 -14.70 8.12 11.48
CA SER A 109 -13.97 6.85 11.49
C SER A 109 -12.68 6.91 12.33
N LEU A 110 -11.91 7.99 12.20
CA LEU A 110 -10.65 8.21 12.94
C LEU A 110 -10.88 8.46 14.44
N ARG A 111 -12.01 9.07 14.82
CA ARG A 111 -12.37 9.23 16.24
C ARG A 111 -12.65 7.89 16.91
N ARG A 112 -13.18 6.93 16.15
CA ARG A 112 -13.44 5.57 16.64
C ARG A 112 -12.17 4.73 16.71
N ASP A 113 -11.40 4.72 15.62
CA ASP A 113 -10.18 3.93 15.50
C ASP A 113 -9.11 4.74 14.75
N PRO A 114 -8.02 5.15 15.45
CA PRO A 114 -6.97 6.00 14.88
C PRO A 114 -6.19 5.32 13.76
N ASP A 115 -6.24 3.99 13.66
CA ASP A 115 -5.59 3.22 12.59
C ASP A 115 -6.50 3.02 11.37
N THR A 116 -7.71 3.61 11.38
CA THR A 116 -8.63 3.51 10.24
C THR A 116 -8.08 4.23 9.02
N LYS A 117 -8.04 3.51 7.89
CA LYS A 117 -7.64 4.09 6.60
C LYS A 117 -8.74 5.02 6.07
N PRO A 118 -8.37 6.13 5.41
CA PRO A 118 -9.34 7.05 4.85
C PRO A 118 -10.16 6.41 3.72
N VAL A 119 -11.37 6.92 3.51
CA VAL A 119 -12.24 6.55 2.40
C VAL A 119 -11.55 6.83 1.06
N ASN A 120 -11.81 5.97 0.07
CA ASN A 120 -11.20 6.08 -1.25
C ASN A 120 -12.07 6.93 -2.19
N LYS A 121 -11.50 7.37 -3.32
CA LYS A 121 -12.20 8.21 -4.31
C LYS A 121 -13.50 7.60 -4.88
N THR A 122 -13.68 6.28 -4.75
CA THR A 122 -14.84 5.52 -5.27
C THR A 122 -15.87 5.16 -4.20
N TRP A 123 -15.61 5.50 -2.94
CA TRP A 123 -16.61 5.59 -1.88
C TRP A 123 -17.53 6.77 -2.21
#